data_AF-A0ABD5W0U2-F1
#
_entry.id   AF-A0ABD5W0U2-F1
#
_cell.length_a   1.000
_cell.length_b   1.000
_cell.length_c   1.000
_cell.angle_alpha   90.00
_cell.angle_beta   90.00
_cell.angle_gamma   90.00
#
_symmetry.space_group_name_H-M   'P 1'
#
loop_
_entity.id
_entity.type
_entity.pdbx_description
1 polymer ?
#
loop_
_entity_poly.entity_id
_entity_poly.type
_entity_poly.pdbx_seq_one_letter_code
_entity_poly.pdbx_strand_id
1 'polypeptide(L)'
;MGCLADRKPDHRRRRSGCCRGQTFVEEPATAADRLFPDAGDVGAYVWQAGFLSSGAYTYDTARNEFRQRRKPFASGVESGQFGVKSDRQRLYVNLDWLRERYDAPTLSGLEVGNPRGNLSLPALVTRYLFDSRFICLRSTVGEVAVDTLTDVVDLYRDDIHMDEFFIDARGVPVGKSLFVHGEVRMQDGRPTVIGTDETPLFISDRGKDGLTRMLRWTAAKYGLALAVVLALAGVVLL
;
A
#
# COMPACT_ATOMS: atom_id res chain seq x y z
N MET A 1 24.05 15.56 8.42
CA MET A 1 23.42 14.96 9.62
C MET A 1 23.18 13.49 9.31
N GLY A 2 24.13 12.65 9.71
CA GLY A 2 24.46 11.38 9.05
C GLY A 2 23.61 10.17 9.46
N CYS A 3 23.27 9.34 8.48
CA CYS A 3 22.88 7.95 8.69
C CYS A 3 24.15 7.13 8.97
N LEU A 4 24.05 6.18 9.90
CA LEU A 4 25.18 5.42 10.47
C LEU A 4 26.13 4.85 9.41
N ALA A 5 27.40 5.23 9.51
CA ALA A 5 28.51 4.38 9.12
C ALA A 5 29.24 3.89 10.38
N ASP A 6 29.59 2.61 10.33
CA ASP A 6 30.70 1.97 11.04
C ASP A 6 30.50 1.55 12.50
N ARG A 7 30.02 0.31 12.70
CA ARG A 7 30.48 -0.61 13.76
C ARG A 7 30.31 -2.08 13.33
N LYS A 8 31.36 -2.87 13.60
CA LYS A 8 31.49 -4.34 13.43
C LYS A 8 30.17 -5.12 13.61
N PRO A 9 29.98 -6.23 12.86
CA PRO A 9 28.81 -7.09 13.03
C PRO A 9 28.88 -7.78 14.40
N ASP A 10 27.90 -7.46 15.24
CA ASP A 10 27.58 -8.17 16.48
C ASP A 10 26.23 -8.85 16.23
N HIS A 11 26.25 -10.19 16.19
CA HIS A 11 25.16 -11.04 15.71
C HIS A 11 23.92 -11.10 16.63
N ARG A 12 23.84 -10.28 17.69
CA ARG A 12 22.75 -10.34 18.68
C ARG A 12 21.91 -9.07 18.87
N ARG A 13 22.13 -7.99 18.11
CA ARG A 13 21.29 -6.79 18.24
C ARG A 13 20.21 -6.74 17.17
N ARG A 14 18.94 -6.81 17.58
CA ARG A 14 17.81 -6.26 16.83
C ARG A 14 18.15 -4.79 16.53
N ARG A 15 18.40 -4.45 15.26
CA ARG A 15 18.73 -3.08 14.86
C ARG A 15 17.55 -2.55 14.05
N SER A 16 16.80 -1.63 14.66
CA SER A 16 15.92 -0.76 13.87
C SER A 16 16.80 0.10 12.97
N GLY A 17 16.40 0.21 11.71
CA GLY A 17 17.16 0.91 10.70
C GLY A 17 16.23 1.65 9.76
N CYS A 18 16.65 2.83 9.32
CA CYS A 18 16.08 3.47 8.14
C CYS A 18 17.10 3.47 7.02
N CYS A 19 16.63 3.18 5.80
CA CYS A 19 17.43 3.26 4.60
C CYS A 19 16.71 4.10 3.55
N ARG A 20 17.50 4.82 2.77
CA ARG A 20 17.05 5.56 1.59
C ARG A 20 17.99 5.24 0.45
N GLY A 21 17.43 4.99 -0.72
CA GLY A 21 18.22 4.69 -1.90
C GLY A 21 17.35 4.48 -3.12
N GLN A 22 17.95 3.92 -4.17
CA GLN A 22 17.22 3.54 -5.38
C GLN A 22 16.70 2.11 -5.26
N THR A 23 15.48 1.88 -5.70
CA THR A 23 14.89 0.56 -5.76
C THR A 23 15.66 -0.33 -6.74
N PHE A 24 15.94 -1.56 -6.34
CA PHE A 24 16.28 -2.64 -7.27
C PHE A 24 15.17 -3.68 -7.25
N VAL A 25 14.97 -4.37 -8.38
CA VAL A 25 14.03 -5.47 -8.53
C VAL A 25 14.81 -6.66 -9.08
N GLU A 26 14.71 -7.81 -8.42
CA GLU A 26 15.24 -9.09 -8.91
C GLU A 26 14.13 -9.95 -9.48
N GLU A 27 12.96 -9.91 -8.84
CA GLU A 27 11.75 -10.57 -9.30
C GLU A 27 10.59 -9.57 -9.19
N PRO A 28 9.89 -9.26 -10.30
CA PRO A 28 8.72 -8.40 -10.28
C PRO A 28 7.59 -8.99 -9.45
N ALA A 29 6.73 -8.13 -8.90
CA ALA A 29 5.49 -8.58 -8.30
C ALA A 29 4.55 -9.16 -9.37
N THR A 30 3.77 -10.18 -9.00
CA THR A 30 2.74 -10.77 -9.87
C THR A 30 1.88 -9.70 -10.53
N ALA A 31 1.60 -9.79 -11.83
CA ALA A 31 0.75 -8.84 -12.57
C ALA A 31 1.21 -7.36 -12.59
N ALA A 32 2.44 -7.07 -12.15
CA ALA A 32 3.02 -5.73 -12.21
C ALA A 32 3.09 -5.16 -13.64
N ASP A 33 3.41 -6.00 -14.61
CA ASP A 33 3.50 -5.67 -16.04
C ASP A 33 2.20 -5.12 -16.61
N ARG A 34 1.07 -5.69 -16.18
CA ARG A 34 -0.28 -5.25 -16.58
C ARG A 34 -0.71 -3.97 -15.86
N LEU A 35 -0.38 -3.85 -14.58
CA LEU A 35 -0.75 -2.70 -13.74
C LEU A 35 0.08 -1.45 -14.02
N PHE A 36 1.32 -1.63 -14.49
CA PHE A 36 2.29 -0.55 -14.65
C PHE A 36 3.09 -0.69 -15.96
N PRO A 37 2.43 -0.67 -17.14
CA PRO A 37 3.08 -0.97 -18.42
C PRO A 37 4.27 -0.05 -18.74
N ASP A 38 4.23 1.20 -18.26
CA ASP A 38 5.26 2.20 -18.54
C ASP A 38 6.29 2.38 -17.40
N ALA A 39 6.19 1.60 -16.31
CA ALA A 39 7.01 1.82 -15.11
C ALA A 39 8.31 0.99 -15.07
N GLY A 40 8.52 0.08 -16.03
CA GLY A 40 9.53 -0.97 -15.95
C GLY A 40 9.21 -1.97 -14.84
N ASP A 41 10.21 -2.74 -14.39
CA ASP A 41 10.00 -3.74 -13.35
C ASP A 41 9.51 -3.10 -12.04
N VAL A 42 8.38 -3.60 -11.53
CA VAL A 42 7.80 -3.19 -10.24
C VAL A 42 7.97 -4.32 -9.25
N GLY A 43 8.79 -4.10 -8.21
CA GLY A 43 9.12 -5.13 -7.23
C GLY A 43 8.03 -5.39 -6.19
N ALA A 44 7.19 -4.38 -5.94
CA ALA A 44 6.02 -4.50 -5.09
C ALA A 44 4.99 -3.43 -5.39
N TYR A 45 3.73 -3.70 -5.07
CA TYR A 45 2.68 -2.70 -5.12
C TYR A 45 1.59 -2.99 -4.09
N VAL A 46 0.87 -1.93 -3.71
CA VAL A 46 -0.39 -2.06 -2.99
C VAL A 46 -1.53 -1.82 -3.95
N TRP A 47 -2.64 -2.52 -3.78
CA TRP A 47 -3.80 -2.41 -4.64
C TRP A 47 -5.09 -2.28 -3.83
N GLN A 48 -6.11 -1.70 -4.45
CA GLN A 48 -7.49 -1.74 -3.98
C GLN A 48 -8.42 -2.08 -5.14
N ALA A 49 -9.44 -2.88 -4.85
CA ALA A 49 -10.52 -3.20 -5.78
C ALA A 49 -11.83 -2.60 -5.27
N GLY A 50 -12.66 -2.14 -6.20
CA GLY A 50 -13.93 -1.52 -5.85
C GLY A 50 -14.93 -1.46 -7.00
N PHE A 51 -16.14 -1.05 -6.65
CA PHE A 51 -17.21 -0.78 -7.61
C PHE A 51 -17.32 0.71 -7.89
N LEU A 52 -17.64 1.05 -9.13
CA LEU A 52 -18.13 2.36 -9.54
C LEU A 52 -19.61 2.47 -9.15
N SER A 53 -19.97 3.48 -8.36
CA SER A 53 -21.36 3.72 -7.99
C SER A 53 -22.09 4.35 -9.19
N SER A 54 -23.02 3.63 -9.81
CA SER A 54 -23.91 4.18 -10.84
C SER A 54 -24.59 5.48 -10.37
N GLY A 55 -24.48 6.57 -11.13
CA GLY A 55 -25.20 7.83 -10.89
C GLY A 55 -24.72 8.70 -9.72
N ALA A 56 -23.66 8.34 -9.01
CA ALA A 56 -23.09 9.17 -7.94
C ALA A 56 -21.71 9.70 -8.35
N TYR A 57 -21.51 11.01 -8.33
CA TYR A 57 -20.23 11.65 -8.62
C TYR A 57 -19.66 12.30 -7.36
N THR A 58 -18.34 12.24 -7.21
CA THR A 58 -17.59 12.94 -6.16
C THR A 58 -16.59 13.87 -6.86
N TYR A 59 -16.47 15.09 -6.36
CA TYR A 59 -15.51 16.04 -6.89
C TYR A 59 -14.10 15.68 -6.40
N ASP A 60 -13.20 15.31 -7.31
CA ASP A 60 -11.79 15.09 -7.04
C ASP A 60 -11.08 16.46 -7.05
N THR A 61 -10.83 17.02 -5.86
CA THR A 61 -10.16 18.31 -5.70
C THR A 61 -8.69 18.30 -6.12
N ALA A 62 -8.04 17.13 -6.20
CA ALA A 62 -6.65 17.03 -6.63
C ALA A 62 -6.54 17.10 -8.17
N ARG A 63 -7.58 16.65 -8.88
CA ARG A 63 -7.65 16.64 -10.35
C ARG A 63 -8.57 17.69 -10.95
N ASN A 64 -9.36 18.36 -10.12
CA ASN A 64 -10.32 19.39 -10.52
C ASN A 64 -11.41 18.85 -11.48
N GLU A 65 -11.92 17.66 -11.21
CA GLU A 65 -12.91 16.96 -12.04
C GLU A 65 -13.94 16.19 -11.20
N PHE A 66 -15.14 15.98 -11.76
CA PHE A 66 -16.13 15.08 -11.16
C PHE A 66 -15.84 13.65 -11.59
N ARG A 67 -15.52 12.77 -10.64
CA ARG A 67 -15.35 11.34 -10.89
C ARG A 67 -16.50 10.55 -10.30
N GLN A 68 -16.86 9.45 -10.94
CA GLN A 68 -17.84 8.53 -10.39
C GLN A 68 -17.38 8.04 -9.01
N ARG A 69 -18.31 8.00 -8.05
CA ARG A 69 -18.02 7.63 -6.67
C ARG A 69 -17.54 6.18 -6.64
N ARG A 70 -16.35 5.99 -6.10
CA ARG A 70 -15.73 4.68 -5.90
C ARG A 70 -16.10 4.09 -4.55
N LYS A 71 -16.45 2.80 -4.52
CA LYS A 71 -16.70 2.03 -3.30
C LYS A 71 -15.70 0.87 -3.24
N PRO A 72 -14.53 1.05 -2.60
CA PRO A 72 -13.58 -0.04 -2.40
C PRO A 72 -14.20 -1.12 -1.51
N PHE A 73 -13.89 -2.38 -1.79
CA PHE A 73 -14.29 -3.54 -0.99
C PHE A 73 -13.11 -4.43 -0.58
N ALA A 74 -12.01 -4.40 -1.34
CA ALA A 74 -10.81 -5.16 -1.03
C ALA A 74 -9.55 -4.31 -1.24
N SER A 75 -8.48 -4.67 -0.52
CA SER A 75 -7.14 -4.12 -0.76
C SER A 75 -6.08 -5.11 -0.35
N GLY A 76 -4.99 -5.16 -1.10
CA GLY A 76 -3.89 -6.07 -0.84
C GLY A 76 -2.52 -5.50 -1.15
N VAL A 77 -1.52 -6.34 -0.97
CA VAL A 77 -0.13 -6.05 -1.30
C VAL A 77 0.46 -7.23 -2.04
N GLU A 78 1.22 -6.95 -3.09
CA GLU A 78 1.96 -7.92 -3.87
C GLU A 78 3.43 -7.54 -3.86
N SER A 79 4.30 -8.54 -3.75
CA SER A 79 5.74 -8.33 -3.80
C SER A 79 6.43 -9.54 -4.39
N GLY A 80 7.31 -9.30 -5.36
CA GLY A 80 8.38 -10.22 -5.70
C GLY A 80 9.62 -9.93 -4.84
N GLN A 81 10.79 -10.25 -5.37
CA GLN A 81 12.07 -9.99 -4.71
C GLN A 81 12.62 -8.62 -5.10
N PHE A 82 12.61 -7.69 -4.14
CA PHE A 82 13.05 -6.31 -4.36
C PHE A 82 13.71 -5.70 -3.12
N GLY A 83 14.29 -4.52 -3.29
CA GLY A 83 14.86 -3.79 -2.18
C GLY A 83 15.41 -2.43 -2.53
N VAL A 84 16.18 -1.86 -1.62
CA VAL A 84 16.81 -0.56 -1.74
C VAL A 84 18.32 -0.70 -1.82
N LYS A 85 18.92 -0.05 -2.82
CA LYS A 85 20.36 0.11 -2.94
C LYS A 85 20.76 1.50 -2.44
N SER A 86 21.57 1.54 -1.40
CA SER A 86 22.16 2.76 -0.83
C SER A 86 23.68 2.61 -0.84
N ASP A 87 24.37 3.46 -1.59
CA ASP A 87 25.82 3.42 -1.82
C ASP A 87 26.35 2.00 -2.15
N ARG A 88 26.91 1.31 -1.14
CA ARG A 88 27.53 -0.02 -1.25
C ARG A 88 26.68 -1.16 -0.70
N GLN A 89 25.48 -0.88 -0.21
CA GLN A 89 24.63 -1.89 0.44
C GLN A 89 23.32 -2.06 -0.32
N ARG A 90 22.96 -3.32 -0.56
CA ARG A 90 21.62 -3.73 -0.99
C ARG A 90 20.89 -4.26 0.23
N LEU A 91 19.73 -3.69 0.50
CA LEU A 91 18.85 -4.13 1.57
C LEU A 91 17.55 -4.61 0.93
N TYR A 92 17.21 -5.87 1.13
CA TYR A 92 15.92 -6.42 0.68
C TYR A 92 14.80 -5.89 1.54
N VAL A 93 13.58 -5.91 1.02
CA VAL A 93 12.39 -5.46 1.75
C VAL A 93 11.38 -6.60 1.71
N ASN A 94 10.90 -7.02 2.88
CA ASN A 94 9.86 -8.03 3.00
C ASN A 94 8.57 -7.36 3.51
N LEU A 95 7.47 -7.59 2.79
CA LEU A 95 6.15 -6.99 3.07
C LEU A 95 5.19 -7.92 3.83
N ASP A 96 5.63 -9.11 4.24
CA ASP A 96 4.78 -10.12 4.90
C ASP A 96 4.13 -9.57 6.15
N TRP A 97 4.85 -8.81 6.97
CA TRP A 97 4.26 -8.17 8.15
C TRP A 97 3.09 -7.24 7.80
N LEU A 98 3.15 -6.51 6.67
CA LEU A 98 2.02 -5.69 6.22
C LEU A 98 0.86 -6.57 5.74
N ARG A 99 1.16 -7.65 5.03
CA ARG A 99 0.15 -8.59 4.55
C ARG A 99 -0.60 -9.25 5.72
N GLU A 100 0.14 -9.81 6.67
CA GLU A 100 -0.39 -10.48 7.87
C GLU A 100 -1.18 -9.51 8.76
N ARG A 101 -0.66 -8.31 9.02
CA ARG A 101 -1.31 -7.32 9.88
C ARG A 101 -2.70 -6.90 9.38
N TYR A 102 -2.89 -6.91 8.07
CA TYR A 102 -4.11 -6.46 7.42
C TYR A 102 -4.98 -7.62 6.94
N ASP A 103 -4.56 -8.87 7.17
CA ASP A 103 -5.17 -10.08 6.59
C ASP A 103 -5.42 -9.88 5.08
N ALA A 104 -4.41 -9.36 4.41
CA ALA A 104 -4.52 -8.82 3.07
C ALA A 104 -4.48 -9.97 2.04
N PRO A 105 -5.50 -10.11 1.18
CA PRO A 105 -5.48 -11.12 0.12
C PRO A 105 -4.40 -10.80 -0.93
N THR A 106 -3.97 -11.83 -1.66
CA THR A 106 -3.26 -11.63 -2.93
C THR A 106 -4.26 -11.21 -4.01
N LEU A 107 -3.77 -10.53 -5.03
CA LEU A 107 -4.56 -10.15 -6.20
C LEU A 107 -5.08 -11.40 -6.92
N SER A 108 -4.29 -12.48 -6.95
CA SER A 108 -4.71 -13.76 -7.53
C SER A 108 -5.73 -14.53 -6.71
N GLY A 109 -5.79 -14.28 -5.40
CA GLY A 109 -6.80 -14.82 -4.49
C GLY A 109 -8.06 -13.95 -4.40
N LEU A 110 -8.16 -12.87 -5.19
CA LEU A 110 -9.33 -12.01 -5.18
C LEU A 110 -10.47 -12.65 -5.96
N GLU A 111 -11.53 -13.06 -5.25
CA GLU A 111 -12.79 -13.51 -5.86
C GLU A 111 -13.75 -12.31 -6.05
N VAL A 112 -13.96 -11.90 -7.31
CA VAL A 112 -14.89 -10.82 -7.64
C VAL A 112 -16.24 -11.41 -8.02
N GLY A 113 -17.34 -10.88 -7.48
CA GLY A 113 -18.69 -11.26 -7.90
C GLY A 113 -19.44 -12.28 -7.05
N ASN A 114 -18.84 -12.80 -5.97
CA ASN A 114 -19.58 -13.62 -5.01
C ASN A 114 -20.37 -12.73 -4.01
N PRO A 115 -21.72 -12.69 -4.05
CA PRO A 115 -22.52 -11.88 -3.14
C PRO A 115 -22.43 -12.35 -1.67
N ARG A 116 -21.95 -13.57 -1.38
CA ARG A 116 -21.71 -14.03 0.00
C ARG A 116 -20.29 -13.79 0.51
N GLY A 117 -19.31 -13.60 -0.40
CA GLY A 117 -17.90 -13.37 -0.05
C GLY A 117 -17.49 -11.89 -0.04
N ASN A 118 -18.09 -11.07 -0.90
CA ASN A 118 -17.82 -9.63 -0.99
C ASN A 118 -18.72 -8.78 -0.08
N LEU A 119 -19.64 -9.40 0.65
CA LEU A 119 -20.42 -8.77 1.70
C LEU A 119 -19.82 -9.08 3.06
N SER A 120 -19.47 -8.01 3.77
CA SER A 120 -19.43 -7.90 5.24
C SER A 120 -18.04 -7.87 5.87
N LEU A 121 -17.37 -6.74 5.69
CA LEU A 121 -16.98 -5.97 6.88
C LEU A 121 -17.50 -4.53 6.72
N PRO A 122 -18.11 -3.93 7.76
CA PRO A 122 -18.45 -2.51 7.74
C PRO A 122 -17.22 -1.70 7.32
N ALA A 123 -17.37 -0.62 6.55
CA ALA A 123 -16.26 0.24 6.11
C ALA A 123 -15.40 0.81 7.26
N LEU A 124 -15.89 0.73 8.50
CA LEU A 124 -15.18 1.05 9.74
C LEU A 124 -14.18 -0.04 10.19
N VAL A 125 -14.33 -1.28 9.72
CA VAL A 125 -13.58 -2.48 10.15
C VAL A 125 -12.60 -2.93 9.08
N THR A 126 -12.90 -2.72 7.79
CA THR A 126 -11.93 -2.91 6.69
C THR A 126 -10.87 -1.83 6.77
N ARG A 127 -9.78 -2.10 7.50
CA ARG A 127 -8.59 -1.25 7.44
C ARG A 127 -7.97 -1.48 6.07
N TYR A 128 -8.22 -0.59 5.11
CA TYR A 128 -7.64 -0.76 3.78
C TYR A 128 -6.12 -0.56 3.85
N LEU A 129 -5.37 -1.60 3.48
CA LEU A 129 -3.91 -1.57 3.34
C LEU A 129 -3.51 -0.44 2.39
N PHE A 130 -4.33 -0.20 1.37
CA PHE A 130 -4.12 0.84 0.36
C PHE A 130 -3.93 2.25 0.94
N ASP A 131 -4.65 2.58 2.02
CA ASP A 131 -4.54 3.86 2.75
C ASP A 131 -3.88 3.70 4.13
N SER A 132 -3.09 2.64 4.28
CA SER A 132 -2.32 2.37 5.50
C SER A 132 -1.37 3.52 5.85
N ARG A 133 -1.27 3.81 7.15
CA ARG A 133 -0.32 4.81 7.68
C ARG A 133 1.14 4.38 7.52
N PHE A 134 1.37 3.11 7.25
CA PHE A 134 2.68 2.50 7.06
C PHE A 134 3.20 2.66 5.62
N ILE A 135 2.33 3.03 4.67
CA ILE A 135 2.63 3.02 3.24
C ILE A 135 2.32 4.41 2.66
N CYS A 136 3.34 5.06 2.10
CA CYS A 136 3.19 6.33 1.40
C CYS A 136 3.79 6.19 0.00
N LEU A 137 3.05 5.51 -0.88
CA LEU A 137 3.33 5.33 -2.30
C LEU A 137 2.38 6.22 -3.11
N ARG A 138 2.90 7.22 -3.81
CA ARG A 138 2.10 8.20 -4.58
C ARG A 138 2.68 8.58 -5.93
N SER A 139 3.89 8.14 -6.25
CA SER A 139 4.62 8.52 -7.45
C SER A 139 4.34 7.61 -8.65
N THR A 140 4.02 6.34 -8.41
CA THR A 140 3.74 5.37 -9.47
C THR A 140 2.36 4.80 -9.21
N VAL A 141 1.39 5.19 -10.04
CA VAL A 141 -0.02 4.80 -9.90
C VAL A 141 -0.42 4.02 -11.13
N GLY A 142 -1.00 2.85 -10.91
CA GLY A 142 -1.67 2.03 -11.91
C GLY A 142 -3.17 2.14 -11.71
N GLU A 143 -3.92 2.35 -12.77
CA GLU A 143 -5.39 2.32 -12.76
C GLU A 143 -5.79 1.50 -13.98
N VAL A 144 -6.37 0.32 -13.77
CA VAL A 144 -6.82 -0.55 -14.84
C VAL A 144 -8.24 -1.02 -14.58
N ALA A 145 -8.98 -1.22 -15.67
CA ALA A 145 -10.22 -1.98 -15.62
C ALA A 145 -9.91 -3.47 -15.41
N VAL A 146 -10.84 -4.20 -14.80
CA VAL A 146 -10.66 -5.60 -14.43
C VAL A 146 -10.59 -6.52 -15.66
N ASP A 147 -11.17 -6.10 -16.78
CA ASP A 147 -11.09 -6.80 -18.08
C ASP A 147 -9.64 -7.12 -18.49
N THR A 148 -8.70 -6.25 -18.13
CA THR A 148 -7.27 -6.35 -18.43
C THR A 148 -6.54 -7.33 -17.47
N LEU A 149 -7.19 -7.76 -16.39
CA LEU A 149 -6.67 -8.66 -15.35
C LEU A 149 -7.44 -9.99 -15.24
N THR A 150 -8.23 -10.33 -16.25
CA THR A 150 -9.08 -11.54 -16.32
C THR A 150 -8.31 -12.87 -16.11
N ASP A 151 -7.04 -12.93 -16.48
CA ASP A 151 -6.18 -14.12 -16.24
C ASP A 151 -5.57 -14.19 -14.83
N VAL A 152 -5.72 -13.12 -14.04
CA VAL A 152 -5.09 -12.97 -12.72
C VAL A 152 -6.13 -13.04 -11.62
N VAL A 153 -7.32 -12.46 -11.82
CA VAL A 153 -8.38 -12.36 -10.82
C VAL A 153 -9.45 -13.41 -11.11
N ASP A 154 -9.89 -14.16 -10.09
CA ASP A 154 -10.99 -15.12 -10.25
C ASP A 154 -12.34 -14.39 -10.28
N LEU A 155 -13.02 -14.46 -11.43
CA LEU A 155 -14.28 -13.78 -11.67
C LEU A 155 -15.44 -14.75 -11.51
N TYR A 156 -16.18 -14.61 -10.41
CA TYR A 156 -17.39 -15.37 -10.15
C TYR A 156 -18.58 -14.75 -10.90
N ARG A 157 -18.78 -15.19 -12.16
CA ARG A 157 -20.00 -15.19 -13.01
C ARG A 157 -20.02 -14.34 -14.30
N ASP A 158 -20.77 -14.91 -15.26
CA ASP A 158 -21.19 -14.40 -16.57
C ASP A 158 -22.20 -13.23 -16.57
N ASP A 159 -22.62 -12.71 -15.40
CA ASP A 159 -23.70 -11.71 -15.25
C ASP A 159 -23.23 -10.34 -14.71
N ILE A 160 -21.92 -10.14 -14.54
CA ILE A 160 -21.34 -8.90 -14.04
C ILE A 160 -20.71 -8.10 -15.19
N HIS A 161 -21.22 -6.89 -15.43
CA HIS A 161 -20.60 -5.98 -16.39
C HIS A 161 -19.27 -5.45 -15.80
N MET A 162 -18.15 -5.84 -16.43
CA MET A 162 -16.78 -5.54 -15.97
C MET A 162 -16.44 -4.04 -15.97
N ASP A 163 -17.26 -3.23 -16.66
CA ASP A 163 -17.16 -1.76 -16.74
C ASP A 163 -17.57 -1.06 -15.43
N GLU A 164 -18.18 -1.77 -14.47
CA GLU A 164 -18.52 -1.22 -13.16
C GLU A 164 -17.42 -1.43 -12.09
N PHE A 165 -16.26 -1.98 -12.46
CA PHE A 165 -15.19 -2.34 -11.52
C PHE A 165 -13.90 -1.57 -11.79
N PHE A 166 -13.16 -1.30 -10.73
CA PHE A 166 -11.83 -0.70 -10.84
C PHE A 166 -10.82 -1.44 -9.96
N ILE A 167 -9.58 -1.47 -10.42
CA ILE A 167 -8.40 -1.76 -9.61
C ILE A 167 -7.46 -0.56 -9.67
N ASP A 168 -7.20 0.03 -8.50
CA ASP A 168 -6.15 1.04 -8.34
C ASP A 168 -4.94 0.38 -7.68
N ALA A 169 -3.75 0.68 -8.17
CA ALA A 169 -2.49 0.19 -7.63
C ALA A 169 -1.47 1.33 -7.42
N ARG A 170 -0.60 1.18 -6.43
CA ARG A 170 0.52 2.10 -6.15
C ARG A 170 1.80 1.29 -6.03
N GLY A 171 2.72 1.50 -6.97
CA GLY A 171 3.87 0.62 -7.20
C GLY A 171 5.21 1.16 -6.71
N VAL A 172 6.15 0.23 -6.52
CA VAL A 172 7.56 0.45 -6.23
C VAL A 172 8.40 0.02 -7.44
N PRO A 173 8.52 0.87 -8.48
CA PRO A 173 9.29 0.56 -9.67
C PRO A 173 10.81 0.63 -9.41
N VAL A 174 11.54 -0.10 -10.24
CA VAL A 174 13.01 -0.10 -10.30
C VAL A 174 13.57 1.31 -10.51
N GLY A 175 14.74 1.58 -9.91
CA GLY A 175 15.48 2.83 -10.08
C GLY A 175 14.89 4.06 -9.39
N LYS A 176 13.66 4.01 -8.87
CA LYS A 176 13.05 5.14 -8.15
C LYS A 176 13.53 5.24 -6.71
N SER A 177 13.40 6.42 -6.12
CA SER A 177 13.77 6.65 -4.73
C SER A 177 12.78 5.95 -3.80
N LEU A 178 13.29 5.20 -2.83
CA LEU A 178 12.49 4.57 -1.80
C LEU A 178 13.13 4.82 -0.43
N PHE A 179 12.29 5.20 0.53
CA PHE A 179 12.61 5.22 1.95
C PHE A 179 11.93 4.06 2.62
N VAL A 180 12.70 3.28 3.39
CA VAL A 180 12.19 2.16 4.17
C VAL A 180 12.68 2.28 5.61
N HIS A 181 11.81 1.99 6.56
CA HIS A 181 12.15 1.89 7.97
C HIS A 181 11.56 0.62 8.55
N GLY A 182 12.37 -0.15 9.29
CA GLY A 182 11.94 -1.39 9.94
C GLY A 182 13.07 -1.99 10.75
N GLU A 183 12.93 -3.25 11.13
CA GLU A 183 14.00 -4.03 11.72
C GLU A 183 14.85 -4.67 10.61
N VAL A 184 16.18 -4.54 10.70
CA VAL A 184 17.09 -5.23 9.76
C VAL A 184 17.45 -6.59 10.32
N ARG A 185 17.14 -7.65 9.56
CA ARG A 185 17.52 -9.04 9.88
C ARG A 185 18.23 -9.68 8.70
N MET A 186 19.07 -10.69 8.98
CA MET A 186 19.60 -11.55 7.93
C MET A 186 18.58 -12.65 7.63
N GLN A 187 18.04 -12.68 6.41
CA GLN A 187 17.21 -13.77 5.89
C GLN A 187 17.95 -14.42 4.73
N ASP A 188 18.20 -15.73 4.81
CA ASP A 188 18.90 -16.49 3.76
C ASP A 188 20.23 -15.87 3.31
N GLY A 189 21.01 -15.37 4.28
CA GLY A 189 22.30 -14.72 4.02
C GLY A 189 22.20 -13.32 3.42
N ARG A 190 21.00 -12.76 3.28
CA ARG A 190 20.73 -11.42 2.72
C ARG A 190 20.22 -10.49 3.82
N PRO A 191 20.70 -9.23 3.90
CA PRO A 191 20.14 -8.26 4.84
C PRO A 191 18.79 -7.76 4.32
N THR A 192 17.75 -8.00 5.12
CA THR A 192 16.34 -7.70 4.79
C THR A 192 15.74 -6.80 5.85
N VAL A 193 15.02 -5.77 5.42
CA VAL A 193 14.21 -4.92 6.27
C VAL A 193 12.83 -5.55 6.40
N ILE A 194 12.41 -5.79 7.64
CA ILE A 194 11.12 -6.40 7.98
C ILE A 194 10.33 -5.51 8.94
N GLY A 195 9.02 -5.72 8.99
CA GLY A 195 8.16 -5.15 10.03
C GLY A 195 8.00 -6.12 11.21
N THR A 196 7.81 -5.55 12.40
CA THR A 196 7.30 -6.26 13.57
C THR A 196 6.27 -5.40 14.28
N ASP A 197 5.55 -5.95 15.25
CA ASP A 197 4.62 -5.17 16.07
C ASP A 197 5.34 -4.14 16.95
N GLU A 198 6.60 -4.39 17.35
CA GLU A 198 7.40 -3.40 18.08
C GLU A 198 8.05 -2.37 17.14
N THR A 199 8.48 -2.79 15.95
CA THR A 199 9.11 -1.93 14.93
C THR A 199 8.37 -2.09 13.60
N PRO A 200 7.29 -1.32 13.39
CA PRO A 200 6.52 -1.39 12.16
C PRO A 200 7.35 -1.10 10.92
N LEU A 201 7.03 -1.79 9.83
CA LEU A 201 7.58 -1.48 8.52
C LEU A 201 6.93 -0.20 8.00
N PHE A 202 7.73 0.77 7.58
CA PHE A 202 7.27 1.95 6.86
C PHE A 202 7.94 2.05 5.51
N ILE A 203 7.17 2.40 4.48
CA ILE A 203 7.66 2.54 3.11
C ILE A 203 7.16 3.87 2.54
N SER A 204 8.05 4.62 1.89
CA SER A 204 7.65 5.83 1.17
C SER A 204 8.50 6.13 -0.05
N ASP A 205 7.85 6.36 -1.20
CA ASP A 205 8.48 6.87 -2.43
C ASP A 205 8.70 8.39 -2.40
N ARG A 206 8.08 9.07 -1.43
CA ARG A 206 8.24 10.50 -1.16
C ARG A 206 9.22 10.78 -0.02
N GLY A 207 9.93 9.75 0.43
CA GLY A 207 10.88 9.82 1.52
C GLY A 207 10.25 10.01 2.90
N LYS A 208 11.12 10.17 3.90
CA LYS A 208 10.73 10.40 5.30
C LYS A 208 9.78 11.59 5.48
N ASP A 209 9.99 12.68 4.74
CA ASP A 209 9.18 13.89 4.86
C ASP A 209 7.77 13.70 4.29
N GLY A 210 7.66 12.98 3.17
CA GLY A 210 6.37 12.57 2.61
C GLY A 210 5.56 11.71 3.58
N LEU A 211 6.20 10.73 4.22
CA LEU A 211 5.59 9.90 5.25
C LEU A 211 5.16 10.73 6.48
N THR A 212 6.04 11.59 6.98
CA THR A 212 5.76 12.43 8.16
C THR A 212 4.60 13.39 7.89
N ARG A 213 4.56 13.99 6.69
CA ARG A 213 3.47 14.87 6.28
C ARG A 213 2.14 14.13 6.19
N MET A 214 2.14 12.91 5.63
CA MET A 214 0.95 12.06 5.58
C MET A 214 0.42 11.74 6.98
N LEU A 215 1.31 11.37 7.91
CA LEU A 215 0.94 11.08 9.30
C LEU A 215 0.38 12.32 10.00
N ARG A 216 1.01 13.49 9.85
CA ARG A 216 0.53 14.76 10.42
C ARG A 216 -0.85 15.13 9.91
N TRP A 217 -1.07 15.01 8.61
CA TRP A 217 -2.37 15.31 8.01
C TRP A 217 -3.45 14.33 8.46
N THR A 218 -3.08 13.05 8.60
CA THR A 218 -3.95 12.02 9.16
C THR A 218 -4.34 12.36 10.61
N ALA A 219 -3.36 12.74 11.44
CA ALA A 219 -3.62 13.17 12.82
C ALA A 219 -4.52 14.41 12.89
N ALA A 220 -4.28 15.42 12.04
CA ALA A 220 -5.11 16.61 11.97
C ALA A 220 -6.56 16.29 11.59
N LYS A 221 -6.79 15.40 10.62
CA LYS A 221 -8.12 14.92 10.23
C LYS A 221 -8.87 14.26 11.39
N TYR A 222 -8.22 13.34 12.10
CA TYR A 222 -8.86 12.66 13.23
C TYR A 222 -9.09 13.61 14.41
N GLY A 223 -8.18 14.58 14.63
CA GLY A 223 -8.39 15.64 15.62
C GLY A 223 -9.63 16.50 15.31
N LEU A 224 -9.82 16.88 14.04
CA LEU A 224 -11.02 17.60 13.61
C LEU A 224 -12.29 16.77 13.77
N ALA A 225 -12.25 15.49 13.38
CA ALA A 225 -13.40 14.59 13.52
C ALA A 225 -13.80 14.41 15.00
N LEU A 226 -12.82 14.26 15.90
CA LEU A 226 -13.06 14.19 17.33
C LEU A 226 -13.72 15.48 17.86
N ALA A 227 -13.25 16.65 17.42
CA ALA A 227 -13.85 17.93 17.80
C ALA A 227 -15.32 18.05 17.35
N VAL A 228 -15.66 17.58 16.15
CA VAL A 228 -17.04 17.54 15.65
C VAL A 228 -17.90 16.59 16.48
N VAL A 229 -17.40 15.39 16.82
CA VAL A 229 -18.14 14.44 17.68
C VAL A 229 -18.38 15.04 19.06
N LEU A 230 -17.38 15.69 19.67
CA LEU A 230 -17.52 16.36 20.96
C LEU A 230 -18.53 17.52 20.89
N ALA A 231 -18.52 18.30 19.80
CA ALA A 231 -19.50 19.37 19.59
C ALA A 231 -20.93 18.81 19.46
N LEU A 232 -21.12 17.73 18.68
CA LEU A 232 -22.42 17.07 18.54
C LEU A 232 -22.89 16.44 19.86
N ALA A 233 -22.01 15.81 20.62
CA ALA A 233 -22.33 15.26 21.94
C ALA A 233 -22.70 16.36 22.94
N GLY A 234 -22.00 17.51 22.90
CA GLY A 234 -22.33 18.68 23.71
C GLY A 234 -23.69 19.30 23.36
N VAL A 235 -24.11 19.25 22.09
CA VAL A 235 -25.43 19.73 21.63
C VAL A 235 -26.56 18.76 22.00
N VAL A 236 -26.29 17.45 22.09
CA VAL A 236 -27.29 16.43 22.47
C VAL A 236 -27.51 16.36 24.00
N LEU A 237 -26.55 16.85 24.78
CA LEU A 237 -26.61 16.89 26.26
C LEU A 237 -27.12 18.23 26.82
N LEU A 238 -27.55 19.16 25.96
CA LEU A 238 -28.12 20.47 26.28
C LEU A 238 -29.61 20.50 25.93
#